data_AF-A0A934ZK97-F1
#
_entry.id   AF-A0A934ZK97-F1
#
_cell.length_a   1.000
_cell.length_b   1.000
_cell.length_c   1.000
_cell.angle_alpha   90.00
_cell.angle_beta   90.00
_cell.angle_gamma   90.00
#
_symmetry.space_group_name_H-M   'P 1'
#
loop_
_entity.id
_entity.type
_entity.pdbx_description
1 polymer ?
#
loop_
_entity_poly.entity_id
_entity_poly.type
_entity_poly.pdbx_seq_one_letter_code
_entity_poly.pdbx_strand_id
1 'polypeptide(L)'
;MDANSERHGAAGITLRLTRLSPMARRFLEEVSSLGLSPGPGPGAPVRGEDIAKLPESVRRYLIFMGVMGRPRDWSFRLHYEGRFRQRPLQVWAPCSVWQYNTSLDVARVFHLKMNVGGLMPTVGRDTYVRGHGRMLVRLFDVLPLVDATGSELDTGELVTYLNDAILLAPSMLLGPATTWVGVDDDRFDVSLTDQGRTVTARVTLDSRGAPTDFSTEDRYCHDPFTRGHPLTRARWSTPVSGWSSSRDRPLPTRAVATWHLPGGDFEYVDVPSLSEGIAFNLPPGI
;
A
#
# COMPACT_ATOMS: atom_id res chain seq x y z
N MET A 1 13.26 37.27 23.59
CA MET A 1 14.20 36.15 23.39
C MET A 1 14.31 35.44 24.71
N ASP A 2 13.73 34.26 24.82
CA ASP A 2 14.27 33.23 25.71
C ASP A 2 14.26 31.92 24.94
N ALA A 3 15.45 31.63 24.42
CA ALA A 3 15.82 30.57 23.48
C ALA A 3 15.78 29.16 24.11
N ASN A 4 14.83 28.92 25.02
CA ASN A 4 14.79 27.72 25.86
C ASN A 4 13.62 26.78 25.56
N SER A 5 12.58 27.22 24.83
CA SER A 5 11.52 26.32 24.35
C SER A 5 11.87 25.61 23.04
N GLU A 6 12.72 26.19 22.19
CA GLU A 6 13.19 25.55 20.95
C GLU A 6 14.22 24.43 21.18
N ARG A 7 15.01 24.52 22.26
CA ARG A 7 16.05 23.52 22.59
C ARG A 7 15.46 22.17 23.08
N HIS A 8 14.28 22.18 23.71
CA HIS A 8 13.61 20.94 24.16
C HIS A 8 12.90 20.20 23.01
N GLY A 9 12.40 20.91 22.00
CA GLY A 9 11.80 20.29 20.80
C GLY A 9 12.84 19.64 19.89
N ALA A 10 13.96 20.32 19.63
CA ALA A 10 15.05 19.81 18.78
C ALA A 10 15.78 18.61 19.41
N ALA A 11 15.97 18.60 20.74
CA ALA A 11 16.59 17.47 21.45
C ALA A 11 15.70 16.22 21.45
N GLY A 12 14.38 16.36 21.57
CA GLY A 12 13.42 15.25 21.50
C GLY A 12 13.28 14.62 20.11
N ILE A 13 13.36 15.44 19.04
CA ILE A 13 13.38 14.98 17.64
C ILE A 13 14.72 14.28 17.32
N THR A 14 15.84 14.85 17.78
CA THR A 14 17.19 14.27 17.61
C THR A 14 17.35 12.93 18.36
N LEU A 15 16.74 12.78 19.56
CA LEU A 15 16.74 11.53 20.31
C LEU A 15 15.86 10.41 19.70
N ARG A 16 14.84 10.76 18.90
CA ARG A 16 14.02 9.79 18.16
C ARG A 16 14.74 9.23 16.93
N LEU A 17 15.59 10.04 16.29
CA LEU A 17 16.33 9.66 15.09
C LEU A 17 17.48 8.66 15.36
N THR A 18 18.01 8.61 16.58
CA THR A 18 19.06 7.66 16.98
C THR A 18 18.53 6.26 17.32
N ARG A 19 17.20 6.06 17.41
CA ARG A 19 16.55 4.76 17.66
C ARG A 19 15.98 4.08 16.40
N LEU A 20 16.01 4.75 15.26
CA LEU A 20 15.54 4.16 14.00
C LEU A 20 16.57 3.19 13.45
N SER A 21 16.11 2.06 12.92
CA SER A 21 16.98 1.15 12.16
C SER A 21 17.57 1.89 10.94
N PRO A 22 18.76 1.48 10.45
CA PRO A 22 19.34 2.10 9.25
C PRO A 22 18.38 2.09 8.04
N MET A 23 17.54 1.06 7.91
CA MET A 23 16.55 0.96 6.84
C MET A 23 15.41 1.97 7.03
N ALA A 24 14.86 2.08 8.24
CA ALA A 24 13.82 3.07 8.54
C ALA A 24 14.30 4.50 8.28
N ARG A 25 15.57 4.81 8.60
CA ARG A 25 16.16 6.12 8.29
C ARG A 25 16.23 6.38 6.79
N ARG A 26 16.77 5.45 6.00
CA ARG A 26 16.87 5.59 4.53
C ARG A 26 15.51 5.73 3.87
N PHE A 27 14.53 4.96 4.33
CA PHE A 27 13.15 5.08 3.89
C PHE A 27 12.62 6.51 4.12
N LEU A 28 12.76 7.05 5.33
CA LEU A 28 12.30 8.41 5.64
C LEU A 28 13.07 9.49 4.89
N GLU A 29 14.38 9.32 4.72
CA GLU A 29 15.23 10.21 3.91
C GLU A 29 14.75 10.26 2.46
N GLU A 30 14.44 9.09 1.86
CA GLU A 30 13.87 9.05 0.52
C GLU A 30 12.52 9.76 0.45
N VAL A 31 11.57 9.41 1.32
CA VAL A 31 10.23 10.02 1.29
C VAL A 31 10.33 11.55 1.45
N SER A 32 11.23 12.04 2.32
CA SER A 32 11.51 13.47 2.49
C SER A 32 12.12 14.12 1.24
N SER A 33 12.98 13.39 0.52
CA SER A 33 13.67 13.89 -0.68
C SER A 33 12.77 14.05 -1.90
N LEU A 34 11.59 13.42 -1.90
CA LEU A 34 10.68 13.43 -3.05
C LEU A 34 9.96 14.76 -3.25
N GLY A 35 9.97 15.67 -2.27
CA GLY A 35 9.27 16.95 -2.36
C GLY A 35 7.75 16.78 -2.47
N LEU A 36 7.19 15.79 -1.78
CA LEU A 36 5.75 15.57 -1.68
C LEU A 36 5.10 16.62 -0.77
N SER A 37 3.82 16.88 -0.99
CA SER A 37 3.04 17.85 -0.22
C SER A 37 2.97 17.44 1.26
N PRO A 38 3.23 18.37 2.22
CA PRO A 38 3.25 18.06 3.65
C PRO A 38 1.85 17.81 4.24
N GLY A 39 0.81 18.09 3.47
CA GLY A 39 -0.58 17.89 3.83
C GLY A 39 -1.23 19.06 4.56
N PRO A 40 -2.57 19.12 4.53
CA PRO A 40 -3.33 20.24 5.09
C PRO A 40 -3.53 20.14 6.62
N GLY A 41 -2.96 19.13 7.30
CA GLY A 41 -3.36 18.74 8.65
C GLY A 41 -4.65 17.92 8.66
N PRO A 42 -5.38 17.84 9.79
CA PRO A 42 -6.65 17.12 9.85
C PRO A 42 -7.69 17.75 8.90
N GLY A 43 -8.16 16.97 7.92
CA GLY A 43 -9.22 17.40 7.01
C GLY A 43 -10.60 17.44 7.67
N ALA A 44 -11.60 17.92 6.92
CA ALA A 44 -12.99 17.85 7.36
C ALA A 44 -13.42 16.38 7.55
N PRO A 45 -14.26 16.07 8.58
CA PRO A 45 -14.78 14.73 8.77
C PRO A 45 -15.66 14.27 7.60
N VAL A 46 -15.62 12.98 7.28
CA VAL A 46 -16.53 12.38 6.30
C VAL A 46 -17.95 12.31 6.86
N ARG A 47 -18.91 12.81 6.09
CA ARG A 47 -20.33 12.93 6.43
C ARG A 47 -21.19 12.04 5.54
N GLY A 48 -22.44 11.82 5.94
CA GLY A 48 -23.38 10.99 5.16
C GLY A 48 -23.57 11.50 3.73
N GLU A 49 -23.55 12.82 3.56
CA GLU A 49 -23.64 13.48 2.25
C GLU A 49 -22.50 13.13 1.28
N ASP A 50 -21.29 12.85 1.79
CA ASP A 50 -20.13 12.49 0.97
C ASP A 50 -20.30 11.13 0.28
N ILE A 51 -21.05 10.21 0.91
CA ILE A 51 -21.23 8.83 0.43
C ILE A 51 -22.65 8.52 -0.03
N ALA A 52 -23.60 9.45 0.14
CA ALA A 52 -25.03 9.23 -0.14
C ALA A 52 -25.31 8.81 -1.59
N LYS A 53 -24.51 9.30 -2.54
CA LYS A 53 -24.65 8.99 -3.97
C LYS A 53 -23.87 7.75 -4.42
N LEU A 54 -23.05 7.16 -3.54
CA LEU A 54 -22.27 5.96 -3.87
C LEU A 54 -23.17 4.72 -3.87
N PRO A 55 -22.83 3.66 -4.62
CA PRO A 55 -23.55 2.38 -4.59
C PRO A 55 -23.66 1.79 -3.17
N GLU A 56 -24.70 1.00 -2.91
CA GLU A 56 -24.95 0.44 -1.57
C GLU A 56 -23.78 -0.42 -1.05
N SER A 57 -23.20 -1.28 -1.89
CA SER A 57 -22.04 -2.08 -1.52
C SER A 57 -20.84 -1.22 -1.12
N VAL A 58 -20.63 -0.09 -1.80
CA VAL A 58 -19.57 0.88 -1.48
C VAL A 58 -19.86 1.59 -0.15
N ARG A 59 -21.12 1.96 0.12
CA ARG A 59 -21.52 2.57 1.40
C ARG A 59 -21.28 1.60 2.56
N ARG A 60 -21.73 0.35 2.44
CA ARG A 60 -21.49 -0.72 3.44
C ARG A 60 -19.99 -0.87 3.72
N TYR A 61 -19.18 -0.92 2.67
CA TYR A 61 -17.72 -0.98 2.77
C TYR A 61 -17.13 0.21 3.53
N LEU A 62 -17.46 1.45 3.18
CA LEU A 62 -16.92 2.63 3.84
C LEU A 62 -17.36 2.73 5.30
N ILE A 63 -18.59 2.30 5.61
CA ILE A 63 -19.09 2.21 6.98
C ILE A 63 -18.32 1.15 7.76
N PHE A 64 -18.14 -0.05 7.20
CA PHE A 64 -17.35 -1.12 7.82
C PHE A 64 -15.94 -0.64 8.14
N MET A 65 -15.28 0.02 7.18
CA MET A 65 -13.92 0.56 7.33
C MET A 65 -13.83 1.74 8.32
N GLY A 66 -14.94 2.09 8.97
CA GLY A 66 -14.99 3.14 9.99
C GLY A 66 -14.67 4.51 9.42
N VAL A 67 -15.03 4.81 8.17
CA VAL A 67 -14.71 6.10 7.54
C VAL A 67 -15.58 7.24 8.08
N MET A 68 -16.82 6.93 8.46
CA MET A 68 -17.82 7.92 8.87
C MET A 68 -17.42 8.69 10.13
N GLY A 69 -17.60 10.01 10.10
CA GLY A 69 -17.36 10.89 11.26
C GLY A 69 -15.90 11.22 11.55
N ARG A 70 -14.96 10.74 10.72
CA ARG A 70 -13.52 10.95 10.92
C ARG A 70 -12.92 11.83 9.84
N PRO A 71 -11.86 12.60 10.14
CA PRO A 71 -11.11 13.33 9.13
C PRO A 71 -10.72 12.43 7.96
N ARG A 72 -10.84 12.93 6.73
CA ARG A 72 -10.35 12.21 5.55
C ARG A 72 -8.86 11.92 5.70
N ASP A 73 -8.51 10.67 5.49
CA ASP A 73 -7.12 10.26 5.41
C ASP A 73 -6.52 10.81 4.11
N TRP A 74 -5.32 11.37 4.21
CA TRP A 74 -4.57 11.86 3.05
C TRP A 74 -3.19 11.20 2.93
N SER A 75 -2.74 10.51 3.96
CA SER A 75 -1.57 9.65 3.91
C SER A 75 -1.60 8.57 4.99
N PHE A 76 -0.74 7.57 4.82
CA PHE A 76 -0.35 6.67 5.89
C PHE A 76 1.11 6.26 5.77
N ARG A 77 1.69 5.87 6.90
CA ARG A 77 2.99 5.22 7.01
C ARG A 77 2.81 3.89 7.72
N LEU A 78 3.39 2.85 7.17
CA LEU A 78 3.25 1.48 7.63
C LEU A 78 4.63 0.83 7.82
N HIS A 79 4.76 0.03 8.87
CA HIS A 79 5.83 -0.93 9.07
C HIS A 79 5.25 -2.27 9.54
N TYR A 80 5.69 -3.38 8.94
CA TYR A 80 5.35 -4.72 9.40
C TYR A 80 6.46 -5.72 9.11
N GLU A 81 6.44 -6.82 9.86
CA GLU A 81 7.25 -8.02 9.61
C GLU A 81 6.34 -9.07 8.98
N GLY A 82 6.61 -9.49 7.75
CA GLY A 82 5.80 -10.43 6.98
C GLY A 82 6.63 -11.53 6.35
N ARG A 83 6.07 -12.16 5.31
CA ARG A 83 6.78 -13.17 4.54
C ARG A 83 6.71 -12.90 3.06
N PHE A 84 7.77 -13.23 2.34
CA PHE A 84 7.89 -13.09 0.90
C PHE A 84 8.42 -14.39 0.28
N ARG A 85 7.98 -14.72 -0.92
CA ARG A 85 8.62 -15.75 -1.75
C ARG A 85 8.75 -15.28 -3.20
N GLN A 86 9.86 -15.61 -3.84
CA GLN A 86 10.18 -15.13 -5.18
C GLN A 86 9.77 -16.11 -6.28
N ARG A 87 9.54 -17.37 -5.93
CA ARG A 87 9.19 -18.44 -6.86
C ARG A 87 8.13 -19.38 -6.28
N PRO A 88 7.33 -20.03 -7.12
CA PRO A 88 6.45 -21.13 -6.72
C PRO A 88 7.24 -22.20 -5.97
N LEU A 89 6.62 -22.78 -4.94
CA LEU A 89 7.19 -23.83 -4.07
C LEU A 89 8.45 -23.44 -3.29
N GLN A 90 8.96 -22.20 -3.43
CA GLN A 90 10.03 -21.70 -2.57
C GLN A 90 9.52 -21.55 -1.14
N VAL A 91 10.37 -21.90 -0.18
CA VAL A 91 10.11 -21.64 1.24
C VAL A 91 9.96 -20.13 1.46
N TRP A 92 8.92 -19.74 2.20
CA TRP A 92 8.70 -18.36 2.62
C TRP A 92 9.88 -17.80 3.40
N ALA A 93 10.41 -16.66 2.95
CA ALA A 93 11.45 -15.92 3.66
C ALA A 93 10.80 -14.82 4.51
N PRO A 94 11.24 -14.61 5.77
CA PRO A 94 10.81 -13.45 6.54
C PRO A 94 11.29 -12.16 5.89
N CYS A 95 10.45 -11.12 5.95
CA CYS A 95 10.79 -9.79 5.44
C CYS A 95 10.27 -8.68 6.34
N SER A 96 11.01 -7.58 6.41
CA SER A 96 10.60 -6.34 7.06
C SER A 96 10.22 -5.31 5.99
N VAL A 97 9.09 -4.63 6.16
CA VAL A 97 8.56 -3.67 5.18
C VAL A 97 8.39 -2.30 5.81
N TRP A 98 8.67 -1.24 5.03
CA TRP A 98 8.34 0.15 5.33
C TRP A 98 7.64 0.76 4.14
N GLN A 99 6.53 1.46 4.39
CA GLN A 99 5.69 1.98 3.32
C GLN A 99 5.13 3.36 3.66
N TYR A 100 5.05 4.23 2.67
CA TYR A 100 4.36 5.52 2.73
C TYR A 100 3.46 5.68 1.52
N ASN A 101 2.20 6.04 1.73
CA ASN A 101 1.28 6.41 0.66
C ASN A 101 0.67 7.77 0.97
N THR A 102 0.40 8.56 -0.07
CA THR A 102 -0.33 9.83 0.03
C THR A 102 -1.24 10.02 -1.17
N SER A 103 -2.39 10.68 -0.98
CA SER A 103 -3.35 11.02 -2.03
C SER A 103 -3.24 12.47 -2.52
N LEU A 104 -2.41 13.28 -1.87
CA LEU A 104 -2.20 14.67 -2.24
C LEU A 104 -1.40 14.80 -3.53
N ASP A 105 -0.29 14.06 -3.58
CA ASP A 105 0.43 13.74 -4.80
C ASP A 105 0.39 12.22 -4.86
N VAL A 106 -0.49 11.61 -5.67
CA VAL A 106 -0.68 10.15 -5.70
C VAL A 106 0.68 9.46 -5.77
N ALA A 107 1.09 8.89 -4.64
CA ALA A 107 2.44 8.39 -4.46
C ALA A 107 2.47 7.23 -3.47
N ARG A 108 3.38 6.31 -3.75
CA ARG A 108 3.69 5.13 -2.94
C ARG A 108 5.20 4.97 -2.89
N VAL A 109 5.75 4.81 -1.69
CA VAL A 109 7.16 4.45 -1.48
C VAL A 109 7.16 3.21 -0.61
N PHE A 110 7.76 2.13 -1.10
CA PHE A 110 7.77 0.83 -0.44
C PHE A 110 9.20 0.30 -0.39
N HIS A 111 9.68 0.00 0.81
CA HIS A 111 10.95 -0.66 1.05
C HIS A 111 10.67 -2.01 1.67
N LEU A 112 11.30 -3.03 1.11
CA LEU A 112 11.31 -4.37 1.65
C LEU A 112 12.75 -4.79 1.91
N LYS A 113 12.98 -5.38 3.08
CA LYS A 113 14.23 -6.04 3.42
C LYS A 113 13.96 -7.51 3.69
N MET A 114 14.70 -8.39 3.03
CA MET A 114 14.65 -9.84 3.28
C MET A 114 16.05 -10.45 3.28
N ASN A 115 16.21 -11.63 3.88
CA ASN A 115 17.44 -12.41 3.80
C ASN A 115 17.21 -13.60 2.85
N VAL A 116 17.76 -13.54 1.65
CA VAL A 116 17.68 -14.64 0.68
C VAL A 116 18.75 -15.67 1.04
N GLY A 117 18.37 -16.95 1.10
CA GLY A 117 19.29 -18.05 1.41
C GLY A 117 19.93 -18.00 2.81
N GLY A 118 19.31 -17.29 3.76
CA GLY A 118 19.76 -17.22 5.16
C GLY A 118 20.94 -16.29 5.45
N LEU A 119 21.64 -15.78 4.43
CA LEU A 119 22.88 -15.00 4.61
C LEU A 119 22.96 -13.72 3.78
N MET A 120 22.15 -13.57 2.72
CA MET A 120 22.29 -12.47 1.76
C MET A 120 21.19 -11.42 1.94
N PRO A 121 21.46 -10.28 2.60
CA PRO A 121 20.48 -9.21 2.73
C PRO A 121 20.15 -8.67 1.33
N THR A 122 18.86 -8.71 0.99
CA THR A 122 18.31 -8.19 -0.25
C THR A 122 17.32 -7.10 0.09
N VAL A 123 17.43 -5.97 -0.60
CA VAL A 123 16.56 -4.81 -0.42
C VAL A 123 15.78 -4.60 -1.71
N GLY A 124 14.46 -4.70 -1.63
CA GLY A 124 13.54 -4.29 -2.68
C GLY A 124 13.03 -2.87 -2.40
N ARG A 125 12.94 -2.05 -3.45
CA ARG A 125 12.37 -0.71 -3.40
C ARG A 125 11.43 -0.53 -4.56
N ASP A 126 10.16 -0.34 -4.26
CA ASP A 126 9.11 -0.11 -5.24
C ASP A 126 8.52 1.28 -4.99
N THR A 127 8.45 2.11 -6.03
CA THR A 127 7.93 3.47 -5.92
C THR A 127 6.95 3.77 -7.04
N TYR A 128 5.85 4.44 -6.68
CA TYR A 128 5.01 5.21 -7.59
C TYR A 128 5.13 6.68 -7.25
N VAL A 129 5.65 7.51 -8.15
CA VAL A 129 5.78 8.96 -7.91
C VAL A 129 5.50 9.70 -9.21
N ARG A 130 4.53 10.63 -9.17
CA ARG A 130 4.16 11.48 -10.32
C ARG A 130 3.89 10.66 -11.59
N GLY A 131 3.09 9.60 -11.47
CA GLY A 131 2.73 8.75 -12.62
C GLY A 131 3.73 7.65 -12.98
N HIS A 132 4.88 7.57 -12.31
CA HIS A 132 5.97 6.66 -12.68
C HIS A 132 6.25 5.61 -11.61
N GLY A 133 6.22 4.35 -12.04
CA GLY A 133 6.63 3.17 -11.32
C GLY A 133 8.13 2.88 -11.49
N ARG A 134 8.81 2.53 -10.40
CA ARG A 134 10.18 2.02 -10.44
C ARG A 134 10.37 0.92 -9.41
N MET A 135 11.00 -0.18 -9.83
CA MET A 135 11.35 -1.32 -8.99
C MET A 135 12.87 -1.45 -9.00
N LEU A 136 13.48 -1.35 -7.83
CA LEU A 136 14.91 -1.48 -7.62
C LEU A 136 15.17 -2.58 -6.58
N VAL A 137 15.83 -3.66 -7.01
CA VAL A 137 16.29 -4.72 -6.12
C VAL A 137 17.80 -4.67 -6.01
N ARG A 138 18.32 -4.57 -4.78
CA ARG A 138 19.76 -4.56 -4.48
C ARG A 138 20.16 -5.75 -3.62
N LEU A 139 21.26 -6.40 -4.00
CA LEU A 139 21.94 -7.43 -3.21
C LEU A 139 23.01 -6.78 -2.32
N PHE A 140 23.09 -7.23 -1.07
CA PHE A 140 23.92 -6.61 -0.03
C PHE A 140 23.70 -5.10 0.12
N ASP A 141 22.56 -4.60 -0.38
CA ASP A 141 22.21 -3.18 -0.38
C ASP A 141 23.21 -2.28 -1.14
N VAL A 142 24.07 -2.87 -1.99
CA VAL A 142 25.12 -2.19 -2.74
C VAL A 142 25.03 -2.47 -4.25
N LEU A 143 24.76 -3.72 -4.64
CA LEU A 143 24.78 -4.14 -6.04
C LEU A 143 23.35 -4.23 -6.61
N PRO A 144 22.95 -3.41 -7.60
CA PRO A 144 21.64 -3.53 -8.22
C PRO A 144 21.54 -4.84 -9.01
N LEU A 145 20.53 -5.65 -8.69
CA LEU A 145 20.15 -6.86 -9.43
C LEU A 145 19.04 -6.57 -10.43
N VAL A 146 18.14 -5.66 -10.09
CA VAL A 146 17.01 -5.23 -10.93
C VAL A 146 16.87 -3.73 -10.76
N ASP A 147 16.77 -3.00 -11.87
CA ASP A 147 16.32 -1.60 -11.90
C ASP A 147 15.38 -1.50 -13.10
N ALA A 148 14.08 -1.54 -12.83
CA ALA A 148 13.04 -1.65 -13.84
C ALA A 148 12.12 -0.43 -13.80
N THR A 149 11.79 0.05 -14.99
CA THR A 149 10.79 1.09 -15.27
C THR A 149 10.01 0.67 -16.51
N GLY A 150 8.83 1.25 -16.73
CA GLY A 150 8.01 0.96 -17.90
C GLY A 150 6.53 1.13 -17.63
N SER A 151 5.72 1.24 -18.69
CA SER A 151 4.29 1.52 -18.56
C SER A 151 3.54 0.42 -17.82
N GLU A 152 3.95 -0.83 -17.97
CA GLU A 152 3.41 -1.98 -17.25
C GLU A 152 3.68 -1.87 -15.75
N LEU A 153 4.85 -1.37 -15.37
CA LEU A 153 5.22 -1.14 -13.97
C LEU A 153 4.50 0.08 -13.39
N ASP A 154 4.39 1.19 -14.14
CA ASP A 154 3.56 2.34 -13.75
C ASP A 154 2.13 1.90 -13.42
N THR A 155 1.56 1.04 -14.25
CA THR A 155 0.21 0.48 -14.06
C THR A 155 0.15 -0.42 -12.83
N GLY A 156 1.10 -1.35 -12.69
CA GLY A 156 1.15 -2.26 -11.54
C GLY A 156 1.34 -1.56 -10.20
N GLU A 157 2.13 -0.48 -10.17
CA GLU A 157 2.35 0.33 -8.97
C GLU A 157 1.12 1.18 -8.62
N LEU A 158 0.41 1.75 -9.61
CA LEU A 158 -0.86 2.43 -9.37
C LEU A 158 -1.96 1.46 -8.89
N VAL A 159 -2.01 0.23 -9.42
CA VAL A 159 -2.88 -0.83 -8.88
C VAL A 159 -2.53 -1.12 -7.42
N THR A 160 -1.24 -1.22 -7.09
CA THR A 160 -0.82 -1.53 -5.72
C THR A 160 -1.19 -0.39 -4.77
N TYR A 161 -1.02 0.87 -5.20
CA TYR A 161 -1.55 2.04 -4.47
C TYR A 161 -3.05 1.93 -4.21
N LEU A 162 -3.85 1.59 -5.24
CA LEU A 162 -5.31 1.45 -5.11
C LEU A 162 -5.68 0.32 -4.13
N ASN A 163 -5.02 -0.83 -4.22
CA ASN A 163 -5.18 -1.94 -3.27
C ASN A 163 -4.93 -1.48 -1.82
N ASP A 164 -3.81 -0.79 -1.60
CA ASP A 164 -3.43 -0.34 -0.26
C ASP A 164 -4.43 0.70 0.28
N ALA A 165 -4.90 1.62 -0.56
CA ALA A 165 -5.93 2.59 -0.20
C ALA A 165 -7.26 1.90 0.15
N ILE A 166 -7.69 0.90 -0.63
CA ILE A 166 -8.91 0.13 -0.36
C ILE A 166 -8.83 -0.60 0.98
N LEU A 167 -7.69 -1.22 1.29
CA LEU A 167 -7.56 -2.06 2.48
C LEU A 167 -7.20 -1.27 3.76
N LEU A 168 -6.58 -0.10 3.65
CA LEU A 168 -6.00 0.62 4.80
C LEU A 168 -6.55 2.02 5.03
N ALA A 169 -6.88 2.76 3.97
CA ALA A 169 -7.25 4.18 4.05
C ALA A 169 -8.29 4.60 2.97
N PRO A 170 -9.51 4.03 2.99
CA PRO A 170 -10.49 4.21 1.92
C PRO A 170 -10.84 5.67 1.61
N SER A 171 -10.80 6.53 2.63
CA SER A 171 -11.19 7.93 2.50
C SER A 171 -10.23 8.74 1.61
N MET A 172 -9.02 8.22 1.35
CA MET A 172 -8.09 8.74 0.33
C MET A 172 -8.69 8.69 -1.09
N LEU A 173 -9.68 7.82 -1.31
CA LEU A 173 -10.35 7.60 -2.60
C LEU A 173 -11.68 8.36 -2.74
N LEU A 174 -12.04 9.21 -1.76
CA LEU A 174 -13.24 10.06 -1.84
C LEU A 174 -12.95 11.36 -2.61
N GLY A 175 -12.40 11.24 -3.81
CA GLY A 175 -12.04 12.35 -4.67
C GLY A 175 -12.49 12.16 -6.11
N PRO A 176 -12.38 13.20 -6.96
CA PRO A 176 -12.81 13.15 -8.35
C PRO A 176 -11.99 12.18 -9.22
N ALA A 177 -10.79 11.79 -8.76
CA ALA A 177 -9.94 10.82 -9.43
C ALA A 177 -10.46 9.38 -9.34
N THR A 178 -11.44 9.11 -8.48
CA THR A 178 -11.97 7.79 -8.23
C THR A 178 -13.43 7.68 -8.66
N THR A 179 -13.74 6.60 -9.39
CA THR A 179 -15.11 6.23 -9.75
C THR A 179 -15.50 4.92 -9.09
N TRP A 180 -16.79 4.79 -8.78
CA TRP A 180 -17.35 3.65 -8.07
C TRP A 180 -18.58 3.12 -8.82
N VAL A 181 -18.61 1.83 -9.09
CA VAL A 181 -19.71 1.17 -9.79
C VAL A 181 -20.17 -0.03 -8.98
N GLY A 182 -21.43 -0.06 -8.57
CA GLY A 182 -22.01 -1.23 -7.91
C GLY A 182 -22.18 -2.36 -8.90
N VAL A 183 -21.70 -3.56 -8.55
CA VAL A 183 -21.87 -4.77 -9.36
C VAL A 183 -23.08 -5.55 -8.85
N ASP A 184 -23.14 -5.76 -7.53
CA ASP A 184 -24.25 -6.35 -6.80
C ASP A 184 -24.14 -5.99 -5.30
N ASP A 185 -24.88 -6.70 -4.45
CA ASP A 185 -24.97 -6.44 -3.01
C ASP A 185 -23.62 -6.58 -2.29
N ASP A 186 -22.74 -7.47 -2.76
CA ASP A 186 -21.48 -7.81 -2.10
C ASP A 186 -20.25 -7.48 -2.95
N ARG A 187 -20.45 -6.83 -4.11
CA ARG A 187 -19.36 -6.47 -5.02
C ARG A 187 -19.51 -5.06 -5.59
N PHE A 188 -18.37 -4.40 -5.76
CA PHE A 188 -18.27 -3.16 -6.52
C PHE A 188 -16.97 -3.13 -7.32
N ASP A 189 -16.99 -2.38 -8.41
CA ASP A 189 -15.81 -2.00 -9.17
C ASP A 189 -15.39 -0.58 -8.77
N VAL A 190 -14.09 -0.38 -8.63
CA VAL A 190 -13.45 0.91 -8.33
C VAL A 190 -12.39 1.18 -9.37
N SER A 191 -12.38 2.39 -9.93
CA SER A 191 -11.31 2.84 -10.82
C SER A 191 -10.63 4.08 -10.26
N LEU A 192 -9.31 4.17 -10.40
CA LEU A 192 -8.49 5.32 -10.01
C LEU A 192 -7.74 5.83 -11.23
N THR A 193 -7.77 7.15 -11.45
CA THR A 193 -7.01 7.81 -12.51
C THR A 193 -5.94 8.73 -11.92
N ASP A 194 -4.68 8.52 -12.31
CA ASP A 194 -3.58 9.43 -12.04
C ASP A 194 -2.70 9.61 -13.29
N GLN A 195 -2.24 10.83 -13.55
CA GLN A 195 -1.43 11.20 -14.71
C GLN A 195 -1.93 10.62 -16.06
N GLY A 196 -3.25 10.61 -16.27
CA GLY A 196 -3.88 10.08 -17.49
C GLY A 196 -3.95 8.55 -17.59
N ARG A 197 -3.49 7.83 -16.56
CA ARG A 197 -3.59 6.37 -16.46
C ARG A 197 -4.70 5.97 -15.52
N THR A 198 -5.58 5.09 -16.00
CA THR A 198 -6.68 4.54 -15.21
C THR A 198 -6.42 3.07 -14.91
N VAL A 199 -6.59 2.68 -13.65
CA VAL A 199 -6.60 1.27 -13.21
C VAL A 199 -7.94 0.94 -12.58
N THR A 200 -8.40 -0.30 -12.73
CA THR A 200 -9.68 -0.77 -12.21
C THR A 200 -9.50 -2.04 -11.39
N ALA A 201 -10.29 -2.17 -10.32
CA ALA A 201 -10.34 -3.38 -9.52
C ALA A 201 -11.77 -3.68 -9.08
N ARG A 202 -12.04 -4.95 -8.83
CA ARG A 202 -13.24 -5.45 -8.18
C ARG A 202 -12.94 -5.74 -6.72
N VAL A 203 -13.80 -5.27 -5.83
CA VAL A 203 -13.76 -5.59 -4.41
C VAL A 203 -14.93 -6.50 -4.08
N THR A 204 -14.66 -7.60 -3.37
CA THR A 204 -15.67 -8.50 -2.85
C THR A 204 -15.79 -8.31 -1.35
N LEU A 205 -17.02 -8.26 -0.85
CA LEU A 205 -17.36 -8.00 0.54
C LEU A 205 -18.02 -9.21 1.19
N ASP A 206 -17.92 -9.31 2.51
CA ASP A 206 -18.80 -10.16 3.29
C ASP A 206 -20.11 -9.44 3.69
N SER A 207 -20.98 -10.16 4.39
CA SER A 207 -22.28 -9.65 4.87
C SER A 207 -22.17 -8.44 5.82
N ARG A 208 -21.01 -8.20 6.43
CA ARG A 208 -20.75 -7.02 7.29
C ARG A 208 -20.31 -5.81 6.47
N GLY A 209 -20.00 -5.98 5.19
CA GLY A 209 -19.35 -4.98 4.34
C GLY A 209 -17.82 -5.04 4.41
N ALA A 210 -17.24 -6.08 5.00
CA ALA A 210 -15.80 -6.21 5.12
C ALA A 210 -15.19 -6.71 3.80
N PRO A 211 -14.14 -6.08 3.24
CA PRO A 211 -13.46 -6.62 2.08
C PRO A 211 -12.86 -7.99 2.36
N THR A 212 -13.23 -8.98 1.56
CA THR A 212 -12.65 -10.34 1.58
C THR A 212 -11.66 -10.55 0.46
N ASP A 213 -11.77 -9.78 -0.63
CA ASP A 213 -10.82 -9.82 -1.74
C ASP A 213 -10.81 -8.48 -2.50
N PHE A 214 -9.63 -8.14 -3.03
CA PHE A 214 -9.41 -7.11 -4.04
C PHE A 214 -8.83 -7.82 -5.25
N SER A 215 -9.40 -7.65 -6.45
CA SER A 215 -8.88 -8.29 -7.66
C SER A 215 -8.89 -7.38 -8.88
N THR A 216 -7.88 -7.52 -9.74
CA THR A 216 -7.76 -6.80 -11.01
C THR A 216 -7.12 -7.66 -12.09
N GLU A 217 -7.30 -7.28 -13.34
CA GLU A 217 -6.57 -7.81 -14.50
C GLU A 217 -5.52 -6.82 -15.03
N ASP A 218 -5.36 -5.64 -14.43
CA ASP A 218 -4.51 -4.55 -14.96
C ASP A 218 -3.02 -4.70 -14.66
N ARG A 219 -2.60 -5.82 -14.05
CA ARG A 219 -1.20 -6.04 -13.70
C ARG A 219 -0.49 -7.01 -14.64
N TYR A 220 0.83 -6.80 -14.70
CA TYR A 220 1.77 -7.63 -15.43
C TYR A 220 2.79 -8.22 -14.45
N CYS A 221 3.23 -9.46 -14.72
CA CYS A 221 4.33 -10.09 -14.01
C CYS A 221 5.16 -10.95 -14.95
N HIS A 222 6.39 -11.27 -14.54
CA HIS A 222 7.17 -12.31 -15.18
C HIS A 222 6.67 -13.67 -14.72
N ASP A 223 6.10 -14.46 -15.63
CA ASP A 223 5.49 -15.76 -15.28
C ASP A 223 6.55 -16.73 -14.72
N PRO A 224 6.48 -17.10 -13.43
CA PRO A 224 7.46 -18.00 -12.84
C PRO A 224 7.28 -19.47 -13.24
N PHE A 225 6.15 -19.85 -13.84
CA PHE A 225 5.86 -21.23 -14.27
C PHE A 225 6.35 -21.54 -15.68
N THR A 226 6.50 -20.51 -16.52
CA THR A 226 6.92 -20.66 -17.92
C THR A 226 8.42 -20.42 -18.09
N ARG A 227 9.11 -21.33 -18.80
CA ARG A 227 10.55 -21.20 -19.11
C ARG A 227 10.80 -19.88 -19.85
N GLY A 228 11.78 -19.11 -19.38
CA GLY A 228 12.11 -17.80 -19.93
C GLY A 228 11.35 -16.64 -19.30
N HIS A 229 10.43 -16.92 -18.36
CA HIS A 229 9.74 -15.92 -17.55
C HIS A 229 9.11 -14.77 -18.35
N PRO A 230 8.26 -15.07 -19.35
CA PRO A 230 7.67 -14.05 -20.20
C PRO A 230 6.85 -13.05 -19.37
N LEU A 231 6.92 -11.78 -19.76
CA LEU A 231 6.04 -10.76 -19.21
C LEU A 231 4.60 -11.07 -19.63
N THR A 232 3.73 -11.28 -18.65
CA THR A 232 2.36 -11.76 -18.83
C THR A 232 1.41 -10.87 -18.06
N ARG A 233 0.34 -10.41 -18.73
CA ARG A 233 -0.80 -9.79 -18.05
C ARG A 233 -1.61 -10.90 -17.40
N ALA A 234 -1.90 -10.79 -16.10
CA ALA A 234 -2.58 -11.83 -15.35
C ALA A 234 -3.46 -11.23 -14.27
N ARG A 235 -4.48 -11.99 -13.85
CA ARG A 235 -5.30 -11.60 -12.71
C ARG A 235 -4.42 -11.59 -11.45
N TRP A 236 -4.54 -10.51 -10.70
CA TRP A 236 -3.90 -10.34 -9.40
C TRP A 236 -4.95 -10.10 -8.34
N SER A 237 -4.74 -10.61 -7.14
CA SER A 237 -5.66 -10.41 -6.02
C SER A 237 -4.98 -10.30 -4.67
N THR A 238 -5.73 -9.83 -3.68
CA THR A 238 -5.33 -9.79 -2.27
C THR A 238 -6.46 -10.33 -1.38
N PRO A 239 -6.57 -11.67 -1.22
CA PRO A 239 -7.53 -12.25 -0.29
C PRO A 239 -7.20 -11.86 1.15
N VAL A 240 -8.23 -11.46 1.90
CA VAL A 240 -8.14 -11.02 3.30
C VAL A 240 -8.80 -12.06 4.19
N SER A 241 -8.03 -12.63 5.14
CA SER A 241 -8.53 -13.71 6.01
C SER A 241 -9.43 -13.20 7.14
N GLY A 242 -9.36 -11.91 7.48
CA GLY A 242 -10.14 -11.33 8.55
C GLY A 242 -9.73 -9.90 8.87
N TRP A 243 -10.45 -9.32 9.82
CA TRP A 243 -10.34 -7.93 10.22
C TRP A 243 -10.28 -7.80 11.74
N SER A 244 -9.52 -6.85 12.25
CA SER A 244 -9.41 -6.57 13.68
C SER A 244 -10.74 -6.08 14.26
N SER A 245 -10.96 -6.32 15.55
CA SER A 245 -12.20 -5.94 16.25
C SER A 245 -12.34 -4.44 16.54
N SER A 246 -11.37 -3.62 16.12
CA SER A 246 -11.42 -2.17 16.31
C SER A 246 -12.54 -1.58 15.45
N ARG A 247 -13.51 -0.92 16.09
CA ARG A 247 -14.63 -0.28 15.38
C ARG A 247 -14.22 0.99 14.64
N ASP A 248 -13.21 1.69 15.12
CA ASP A 248 -12.85 3.00 14.58
C ASP A 248 -11.98 2.88 13.33
N ARG A 249 -11.12 1.85 13.26
CA ARG A 249 -10.25 1.60 12.11
C ARG A 249 -9.90 0.11 12.05
N PRO A 250 -10.77 -0.73 11.48
CA PRO A 250 -10.45 -2.14 11.30
C PRO A 250 -9.25 -2.27 10.36
N LEU A 251 -8.37 -3.21 10.67
CA LEU A 251 -7.19 -3.53 9.87
C LEU A 251 -7.18 -5.02 9.54
N PRO A 252 -6.64 -5.42 8.37
CA PRO A 252 -6.52 -6.83 8.02
C PRO A 252 -5.75 -7.60 9.09
N THR A 253 -6.25 -8.78 9.49
CA THR A 253 -5.52 -9.72 10.35
C THR A 253 -4.55 -10.60 9.57
N ARG A 254 -4.81 -10.76 8.27
CA ARG A 254 -3.90 -11.35 7.28
C ARG A 254 -4.38 -11.01 5.87
N ALA A 255 -3.45 -10.69 4.98
CA ALA A 255 -3.70 -10.46 3.55
C ALA A 255 -2.60 -11.12 2.71
N VAL A 256 -2.96 -11.69 1.55
CA VAL A 256 -2.00 -12.44 0.72
C VAL A 256 -2.03 -11.95 -0.72
N ALA A 257 -0.94 -11.35 -1.21
CA ALA A 257 -0.85 -10.97 -2.62
C ALA A 257 -0.66 -12.21 -3.50
N THR A 258 -1.54 -12.38 -4.49
CA THR A 258 -1.65 -13.61 -5.28
C THR A 258 -1.73 -13.32 -6.77
N TRP A 259 -0.92 -14.01 -7.56
CA TRP A 259 -1.06 -14.09 -9.01
C TRP A 259 -1.85 -15.32 -9.42
N HIS A 260 -2.78 -15.16 -10.36
CA HIS A 260 -3.53 -16.26 -10.95
C HIS A 260 -3.05 -16.46 -12.39
N LEU A 261 -2.20 -17.47 -12.58
CA LEU A 261 -1.50 -17.74 -13.84
C LEU A 261 -1.96 -19.08 -14.43
N PRO A 262 -1.72 -19.34 -15.74
CA PRO A 262 -2.06 -20.62 -16.35
C PRO A 262 -1.41 -21.84 -15.65
N GLY A 263 -0.21 -21.66 -15.09
CA GLY A 263 0.51 -22.69 -14.32
C GLY A 263 0.00 -22.90 -12.88
N GLY A 264 -0.95 -22.07 -12.43
CA GLY A 264 -1.53 -22.13 -11.09
C GLY A 264 -1.39 -20.81 -10.32
N ASP A 265 -1.92 -20.82 -9.10
CA ASP A 265 -1.87 -19.67 -8.22
C ASP A 265 -0.48 -19.51 -7.59
N PHE A 266 0.01 -18.28 -7.57
CA PHE A 266 1.27 -17.90 -6.97
C PHE A 266 1.06 -16.75 -5.96
N GLU A 267 0.78 -17.14 -4.72
CA GLU A 267 0.91 -16.23 -3.56
C GLU A 267 2.37 -15.80 -3.41
N TYR A 268 2.69 -14.56 -3.05
CA TYR A 268 4.11 -14.15 -2.97
C TYR A 268 4.42 -13.14 -1.87
N VAL A 269 3.41 -12.47 -1.33
CA VAL A 269 3.50 -11.65 -0.11
C VAL A 269 2.45 -12.14 0.86
N ASP A 270 2.86 -12.47 2.09
CA ASP A 270 1.95 -12.78 3.20
C ASP A 270 2.12 -11.68 4.26
N VAL A 271 1.11 -10.83 4.33
CA VAL A 271 1.02 -9.71 5.26
C VAL A 271 0.25 -10.18 6.49
N PRO A 272 0.85 -10.20 7.69
CA PRO A 272 0.14 -10.58 8.91
C PRO A 272 -0.71 -9.41 9.42
N SER A 273 -1.16 -9.51 10.68
CA SER A 273 -1.91 -8.44 11.33
C SER A 273 -1.13 -7.13 11.31
N LEU A 274 -1.79 -6.08 10.84
CA LEU A 274 -1.25 -4.71 10.81
C LEU A 274 -1.67 -3.89 12.04
N SER A 275 -2.15 -4.54 13.09
CA SER A 275 -2.65 -3.90 14.32
C SER A 275 -1.64 -3.00 15.02
N GLU A 276 -0.35 -3.19 14.73
CA GLU A 276 0.75 -2.35 15.19
C GLU A 276 1.56 -1.87 13.97
N GLY A 277 2.12 -0.65 14.04
CA GLY A 277 3.05 -0.16 13.01
C GLY A 277 2.45 0.68 11.88
N ILE A 278 1.15 1.03 11.94
CA ILE A 278 0.53 1.97 11.00
C ILE A 278 0.15 3.29 11.67
N ALA A 279 0.36 4.40 10.95
CA ALA A 279 -0.03 5.75 11.37
C ALA A 279 -0.52 6.55 10.16
N PHE A 280 -1.47 7.47 10.38
CA PHE A 280 -2.21 8.16 9.33
C PHE A 280 -1.98 9.67 9.39
N ASN A 281 -2.19 10.35 8.26
CA ASN A 281 -2.15 11.81 8.16
C ASN A 281 -0.82 12.38 8.63
N LEU A 282 0.26 11.75 8.13
CA LEU A 282 1.64 12.11 8.40
C LEU A 282 2.27 12.80 7.19
N PRO A 283 3.04 13.88 7.39
CA PRO A 283 3.83 14.46 6.33
C PRO A 283 4.88 13.43 5.82
N PRO A 284 5.43 13.62 4.62
CA PRO A 284 6.47 12.76 4.04
C PRO A 284 7.79 12.73 4.85
N GLY A 285 7.95 13.65 5.81
CA GLY A 285 9.14 13.80 6.65
C GLY A 285 9.07 13.14 8.03
N ILE A 286 10.11 13.43 8.83
CA ILE A 286 10.24 13.07 10.25
C ILE A 286 9.39 13.99 11.11
#